data_AF-A0A9W6TZU5-F1
#
_entry.id   AF-A0A9W6TZU5-F1
#
_cell.length_a   1.000
_cell.length_b   1.000
_cell.length_c   1.000
_cell.angle_alpha   90.00
_cell.angle_beta   90.00
_cell.angle_gamma   90.00
#
_symmetry.space_group_name_H-M   'P 1'
#
loop_
_entity.id
_entity.type
_entity.pdbx_description
1 polymer ?
#
loop_
_entity_poly.entity_id
_entity_poly.type
_entity_poly.pdbx_seq_one_letter_code
_entity_poly.pdbx_strand_id
1 'polypeptide(L)'
;MDCFRGVLKLNEYSERTLALTLDVIDANPANYTVWYFRRRVLEALGSDLREELRFTADMAIQHPKNYQIWHHRREICSMLQDGSEEKEFCAMAIDGDSKNYHAWAHRQWAVKIFGLWDGELEFADKMLLEDVRNNSAWNHRWFVLSNSSGLATTADRQREIDYALEKIAFAVHNESPWNYIRGLVRGHEATFAAQLKEKAQEVLANTPDCIFAAALLVDFYAKEGTEEALASANELLETLMNDTDRVRKAYWQFRQSTLKRRA
;
A
#
# COMPACT_ATOMS: atom_id res chain seq x y z
N MET A 1 -3.01 -34.71 -14.43
CA MET A 1 -2.87 -34.86 -12.96
C MET A 1 -2.26 -36.20 -12.52
N ASP A 2 -2.63 -37.35 -13.09
CA ASP A 2 -2.07 -38.64 -12.63
C ASP A 2 -0.57 -38.81 -12.92
N CYS A 3 -0.10 -38.35 -14.08
CA CYS A 3 1.34 -38.29 -14.37
C CYS A 3 2.08 -37.43 -13.34
N PHE A 4 1.52 -36.28 -12.94
CA PHE A 4 2.12 -35.40 -11.93
C PHE A 4 2.21 -36.07 -10.56
N ARG A 5 1.17 -36.79 -10.14
CA ARG A 5 1.20 -37.61 -8.91
C ARG A 5 2.28 -38.68 -8.97
N GLY A 6 2.48 -39.29 -10.15
CA GLY A 6 3.53 -40.27 -10.40
C GLY A 6 4.94 -39.71 -10.19
N VAL A 7 5.29 -38.64 -10.91
CA VAL A 7 6.63 -38.01 -10.80
C VAL A 7 6.88 -37.43 -9.41
N LEU A 8 5.83 -36.89 -8.75
CA LEU A 8 5.91 -36.40 -7.38
C LEU A 8 6.21 -37.54 -6.38
N LYS A 9 5.52 -38.67 -6.49
CA LYS A 9 5.75 -39.84 -5.62
C LYS A 9 7.14 -40.44 -5.81
N LEU A 10 7.63 -40.45 -7.05
CA LEU A 10 8.97 -40.94 -7.38
C LEU A 10 10.07 -39.93 -7.06
N ASN A 11 9.69 -38.69 -6.73
CA ASN A 11 10.61 -37.56 -6.54
C ASN A 11 11.56 -37.40 -7.74
N GLU A 12 10.98 -37.52 -8.94
CA GLU A 12 11.71 -37.48 -10.19
C GLU A 12 12.07 -36.03 -10.57
N TYR A 13 13.37 -35.76 -10.76
CA TYR A 13 13.86 -34.47 -11.24
C TYR A 13 14.45 -34.64 -12.63
N SER A 14 13.67 -34.30 -13.64
CA SER A 14 14.01 -34.51 -15.06
C SER A 14 13.39 -33.41 -15.91
N GLU A 15 13.95 -33.20 -17.11
CA GLU A 15 13.42 -32.24 -18.07
C GLU A 15 11.95 -32.52 -18.43
N ARG A 16 11.57 -33.80 -18.55
CA ARG A 16 10.17 -34.18 -18.79
C ARG A 16 9.26 -33.83 -17.61
N THR A 17 9.77 -33.89 -16.38
CA THR A 17 9.03 -33.47 -15.19
C THR A 17 8.83 -31.96 -15.21
N LEU A 18 9.88 -31.21 -15.56
CA LEU A 18 9.80 -29.75 -15.68
C LEU A 18 8.75 -29.35 -16.72
N ALA A 19 8.77 -29.97 -17.91
CA ALA A 19 7.76 -29.76 -18.94
C ALA A 19 6.35 -30.12 -18.45
N LEU A 20 6.16 -31.27 -17.80
CA LEU A 20 4.87 -31.69 -17.25
C LEU A 20 4.32 -30.70 -16.21
N THR A 21 5.18 -30.01 -15.45
CA THR A 21 4.68 -28.99 -14.51
C THR A 21 4.01 -27.81 -15.21
N LEU A 22 4.38 -27.48 -16.45
CA LEU A 22 3.71 -26.43 -17.24
C LEU A 22 2.26 -26.83 -17.52
N ASP A 23 2.02 -28.03 -18.05
CA ASP A 23 0.67 -28.52 -18.35
C ASP A 23 -0.25 -28.52 -17.11
N VAL A 24 0.32 -28.82 -15.94
CA VAL A 24 -0.41 -28.84 -14.67
C VAL A 24 -0.69 -27.42 -14.17
N ILE A 25 0.25 -26.50 -14.35
CA ILE A 25 0.08 -25.08 -14.02
C ILE A 25 -0.98 -24.47 -14.93
N ASP A 26 -0.93 -24.71 -16.24
CA ASP A 26 -1.92 -24.19 -17.20
C ASP A 26 -3.33 -24.67 -16.86
N ALA A 27 -3.46 -25.95 -16.45
CA ALA A 27 -4.75 -26.50 -16.03
C ALA A 27 -5.25 -25.94 -14.68
N ASN A 28 -4.34 -25.62 -13.75
CA ASN A 28 -4.69 -25.03 -12.45
C ASN A 28 -3.52 -24.22 -11.86
N PRO A 29 -3.43 -22.92 -12.17
CA PRO A 29 -2.36 -22.06 -11.69
C PRO A 29 -2.35 -21.88 -10.16
N ALA A 30 -3.43 -22.23 -9.46
CA ALA A 30 -3.53 -22.11 -8.00
C ALA A 30 -2.98 -23.34 -7.25
N ASN A 31 -2.58 -24.40 -7.96
CA ASN A 31 -2.05 -25.61 -7.34
C ASN A 31 -0.63 -25.37 -6.79
N TYR A 32 -0.54 -25.00 -5.51
CA TYR A 32 0.74 -24.69 -4.87
C TYR A 32 1.74 -25.87 -4.85
N THR A 33 1.26 -27.12 -4.90
CA THR A 33 2.12 -28.31 -4.92
C THR A 33 2.94 -28.41 -6.20
N VAL A 34 2.36 -28.06 -7.36
CA VAL A 34 3.13 -28.07 -8.62
C VAL A 34 4.17 -26.96 -8.62
N TRP A 35 3.84 -25.77 -8.13
CA TRP A 35 4.80 -24.66 -8.05
C TRP A 35 5.98 -24.97 -7.13
N TYR A 36 5.72 -25.60 -5.99
CA TYR A 36 6.77 -26.08 -5.09
C TYR A 36 7.65 -27.13 -5.78
N PHE A 37 7.04 -28.14 -6.40
CA PHE A 37 7.79 -29.21 -7.04
C PHE A 37 8.60 -28.71 -8.24
N ARG A 38 8.04 -27.79 -9.04
CA ARG A 38 8.72 -27.12 -10.16
C ARG A 38 10.02 -26.46 -9.71
N ARG A 39 10.03 -25.74 -8.57
CA ARG A 39 11.27 -25.13 -8.04
C ARG A 39 12.34 -26.15 -7.72
N ARG A 40 11.96 -27.28 -7.11
CA ARG A 40 12.91 -28.37 -6.80
C ARG A 40 13.51 -28.99 -8.07
N VAL A 41 12.69 -29.13 -9.11
CA VAL A 41 13.14 -29.65 -10.41
C VAL A 41 14.09 -28.66 -11.07
N LEU A 42 13.76 -27.36 -11.12
CA LEU A 42 14.62 -26.30 -11.64
C LEU A 42 16.00 -26.28 -10.95
N GLU A 43 16.00 -26.36 -9.61
CA GLU A 43 17.22 -26.40 -8.80
C GLU A 43 18.06 -27.65 -9.11
N ALA A 44 17.43 -28.83 -9.14
CA ALA A 44 18.13 -30.09 -9.38
C ALA A 44 18.71 -30.20 -10.80
N LEU A 45 18.09 -29.55 -11.78
CA LEU A 45 18.56 -29.52 -13.17
C LEU A 45 19.61 -28.43 -13.43
N GLY A 46 19.78 -27.46 -12.51
CA GLY A 46 20.60 -26.28 -12.76
C GLY A 46 20.07 -25.44 -13.94
N SER A 47 18.74 -25.38 -14.09
CA SER A 47 18.07 -24.67 -15.18
C SER A 47 18.37 -23.17 -15.17
N ASP A 48 18.28 -22.52 -16.33
CA ASP A 48 18.37 -21.06 -16.42
C ASP A 48 17.13 -20.40 -15.79
N LEU A 49 17.32 -19.84 -14.60
CA LEU A 49 16.27 -19.18 -13.84
C LEU A 49 15.81 -17.85 -14.48
N ARG A 50 16.54 -17.28 -15.45
CA ARG A 50 16.08 -16.10 -16.20
C ARG A 50 14.97 -16.44 -17.18
N GLU A 51 15.00 -17.63 -17.79
CA GLU A 51 13.86 -18.15 -18.57
C GLU A 51 12.64 -18.30 -17.66
N GLU A 52 12.83 -18.76 -16.42
CA GLU A 52 11.74 -18.90 -15.46
C GLU A 52 11.15 -17.53 -15.03
N LEU A 53 11.97 -16.49 -14.93
CA LEU A 53 11.49 -15.12 -14.72
C LEU A 53 10.66 -14.62 -15.91
N ARG A 54 11.02 -14.94 -17.17
CA ARG A 54 10.18 -14.63 -18.34
C ARG A 54 8.84 -15.35 -18.26
N PHE A 55 8.85 -16.65 -18.00
CA PHE A 55 7.63 -17.44 -17.83
C PHE A 55 6.71 -16.86 -16.74
N THR A 56 7.25 -16.54 -15.56
CA THR A 56 6.43 -15.95 -14.49
C THR A 56 5.90 -14.55 -14.82
N ALA A 57 6.61 -13.77 -15.64
CA ALA A 57 6.14 -12.46 -16.09
C ALA A 57 4.90 -12.62 -16.99
N ASP A 58 4.95 -13.52 -17.99
CA ASP A 58 3.82 -13.80 -18.86
C ASP A 58 2.61 -14.33 -18.08
N MET A 59 2.87 -15.24 -17.13
CA MET A 59 1.84 -15.80 -16.26
C MET A 59 1.21 -14.74 -15.35
N ALA A 60 1.99 -13.79 -14.84
CA ALA A 60 1.47 -12.71 -13.99
C ALA A 60 0.61 -11.72 -14.79
N ILE A 61 0.87 -11.52 -16.09
CA ILE A 61 0.01 -10.71 -16.96
C ILE A 61 -1.33 -11.42 -17.20
N GLN A 62 -1.30 -12.74 -17.45
CA GLN A 62 -2.50 -13.53 -17.70
C GLN A 62 -3.35 -13.77 -16.44
N HIS A 63 -2.69 -13.94 -15.29
CA HIS A 63 -3.32 -14.28 -14.01
C HIS A 63 -2.82 -13.37 -12.87
N PRO A 64 -3.04 -12.04 -12.95
CA PRO A 64 -2.41 -11.04 -12.08
C PRO A 64 -2.77 -11.14 -10.60
N LYS A 65 -3.85 -11.86 -10.26
CA LYS A 65 -4.37 -12.03 -8.89
C LYS A 65 -4.07 -13.41 -8.28
N ASN A 66 -3.16 -14.18 -8.90
CA ASN A 66 -2.79 -15.50 -8.42
C ASN A 66 -1.58 -15.43 -7.48
N TYR A 67 -1.77 -15.86 -6.23
CA TYR A 67 -0.71 -15.85 -5.20
C TYR A 67 0.51 -16.69 -5.56
N GLN A 68 0.32 -17.84 -6.18
CA GLN A 68 1.38 -18.80 -6.44
C GLN A 68 2.38 -18.29 -7.48
N ILE A 69 1.92 -17.55 -8.50
CA ILE A 69 2.79 -16.95 -9.52
C ILE A 69 3.71 -15.91 -8.88
N TRP A 70 3.15 -14.96 -8.14
CA TRP A 70 3.94 -13.92 -7.45
C TRP A 70 4.89 -14.52 -6.42
N HIS A 71 4.44 -15.51 -5.64
CA HIS A 71 5.32 -16.23 -4.73
C HIS A 71 6.44 -16.96 -5.49
N HIS A 72 6.12 -17.66 -6.58
CA HIS A 72 7.11 -18.40 -7.34
C HIS A 72 8.17 -17.45 -7.89
N ARG A 73 7.77 -16.30 -8.46
CA ARG A 73 8.71 -15.28 -8.90
C ARG A 73 9.67 -14.82 -7.80
N ARG A 74 9.17 -14.57 -6.57
CA ARG A 74 10.03 -14.20 -5.41
C ARG A 74 11.09 -15.25 -5.11
N GLU A 75 10.70 -16.52 -5.15
CA GLU A 75 11.62 -17.63 -4.90
C GLU A 75 12.68 -17.71 -6.00
N ILE A 76 12.29 -17.55 -7.26
CA ILE A 76 13.24 -17.54 -8.38
C ILE A 76 14.24 -16.38 -8.25
N CYS A 77 13.79 -15.17 -7.95
CA CYS A 77 14.69 -14.04 -7.66
C CYS A 77 15.60 -14.32 -6.45
N SER A 78 15.11 -15.01 -5.43
CA SER A 78 15.90 -15.38 -4.24
C SER A 78 16.97 -16.43 -4.56
N MET A 79 16.63 -17.42 -5.39
CA MET A 79 17.58 -18.43 -5.90
C MET A 79 18.65 -17.78 -6.79
N LEU A 80 18.28 -16.82 -7.62
CA LEU A 80 19.19 -16.01 -8.44
C LEU A 80 20.03 -15.02 -7.61
N GLN A 81 19.57 -14.68 -6.40
CA GLN A 81 20.06 -13.54 -5.62
C GLN A 81 20.07 -12.23 -6.43
N ASP A 82 19.10 -12.07 -7.32
CA ASP A 82 18.94 -10.88 -8.15
C ASP A 82 17.47 -10.46 -8.28
N GLY A 83 17.23 -9.16 -8.09
CA GLY A 83 15.93 -8.52 -8.28
C GLY A 83 16.00 -7.28 -9.17
N SER A 84 17.08 -7.10 -9.95
CA SER A 84 17.34 -5.92 -10.78
C SER A 84 16.21 -5.58 -11.75
N GLU A 85 15.52 -6.58 -12.30
CA GLU A 85 14.40 -6.43 -13.24
C GLU A 85 13.04 -6.17 -12.55
N GLU A 86 12.95 -6.37 -11.23
CA GLU A 86 11.65 -6.44 -10.54
C GLU A 86 10.94 -5.09 -10.45
N LYS A 87 11.71 -3.99 -10.45
CA LYS A 87 11.13 -2.64 -10.47
C LYS A 87 10.44 -2.34 -11.80
N GLU A 88 11.03 -2.75 -12.91
CA GLU A 88 10.44 -2.54 -14.24
C GLU A 88 9.22 -3.45 -14.42
N PHE A 89 9.36 -4.72 -14.06
CA PHE A 89 8.26 -5.68 -14.09
C PHE A 89 7.06 -5.23 -13.24
N CYS A 90 7.28 -4.81 -11.99
CA CYS A 90 6.21 -4.27 -11.16
C CYS A 90 5.59 -3.01 -11.74
N ALA A 91 6.37 -2.14 -12.37
CA ALA A 91 5.83 -0.94 -13.01
C ALA A 91 4.90 -1.31 -14.18
N MET A 92 5.27 -2.28 -15.01
CA MET A 92 4.39 -2.80 -16.07
C MET A 92 3.10 -3.41 -15.51
N ALA A 93 3.19 -4.21 -14.45
CA ALA A 93 2.02 -4.82 -13.82
C ALA A 93 1.08 -3.78 -13.17
N ILE A 94 1.65 -2.70 -12.61
CA ILE A 94 0.90 -1.58 -12.03
C ILE A 94 0.28 -0.71 -13.13
N ASP A 95 0.94 -0.54 -14.27
CA ASP A 95 0.36 0.19 -15.42
C ASP A 95 -0.92 -0.52 -15.94
N GLY A 96 -0.91 -1.85 -15.98
CA GLY A 96 -2.10 -2.64 -16.34
C GLY A 96 -3.22 -2.65 -15.28
N ASP A 97 -2.89 -2.61 -13.99
CA ASP A 97 -3.82 -2.47 -12.87
C ASP A 97 -3.15 -1.70 -11.73
N SER A 98 -3.43 -0.39 -11.66
CA SER A 98 -2.76 0.55 -10.75
C SER A 98 -2.98 0.25 -9.26
N LYS A 99 -3.93 -0.64 -8.96
CA LYS A 99 -4.28 -1.08 -7.61
C LYS A 99 -4.01 -2.57 -7.39
N ASN A 100 -3.26 -3.23 -8.28
CA ASN A 100 -2.86 -4.62 -8.11
C ASN A 100 -2.04 -4.79 -6.82
N TYR A 101 -2.67 -5.35 -5.79
CA TYR A 101 -2.08 -5.55 -4.48
C TYR A 101 -0.82 -6.43 -4.54
N HIS A 102 -0.82 -7.46 -5.39
CA HIS A 102 0.33 -8.35 -5.51
C HIS A 102 1.54 -7.63 -6.11
N ALA A 103 1.33 -6.81 -7.14
CA ALA A 103 2.40 -6.04 -7.77
C ALA A 103 3.03 -5.05 -6.79
N TRP A 104 2.22 -4.30 -6.03
CA TRP A 104 2.72 -3.39 -4.99
C TRP A 104 3.44 -4.13 -3.86
N ALA A 105 2.87 -5.22 -3.36
CA ALA A 105 3.49 -6.02 -2.30
C ALA A 105 4.80 -6.67 -2.77
N HIS A 106 4.87 -7.09 -4.04
CA HIS A 106 6.09 -7.63 -4.66
C HIS A 106 7.16 -6.57 -4.83
N ARG A 107 6.78 -5.37 -5.28
CA ARG A 107 7.70 -4.23 -5.39
C ARG A 107 8.34 -3.90 -4.04
N GLN A 108 7.54 -3.77 -2.98
CA GLN A 108 8.06 -3.50 -1.62
C GLN A 108 9.00 -4.61 -1.14
N TRP A 109 8.66 -5.88 -1.41
CA TRP A 109 9.54 -7.00 -1.10
C TRP A 109 10.87 -6.91 -1.85
N ALA A 110 10.84 -6.71 -3.17
CA ALA A 110 12.06 -6.65 -3.99
C ALA A 110 12.95 -5.47 -3.58
N VAL A 111 12.36 -4.29 -3.37
CA VAL A 111 13.08 -3.10 -2.88
C VAL A 111 13.78 -3.38 -1.55
N LYS A 112 13.09 -4.03 -0.61
CA LYS A 112 13.65 -4.33 0.70
C LYS A 112 14.75 -5.40 0.66
N ILE A 113 14.53 -6.48 -0.10
CA ILE A 113 15.45 -7.62 -0.14
C ILE A 113 16.73 -7.29 -0.91
N PHE A 114 16.62 -6.55 -2.00
CA PHE A 114 17.75 -6.26 -2.89
C PHE A 114 18.27 -4.82 -2.75
N GLY A 115 17.75 -4.02 -1.81
CA GLY A 115 18.21 -2.66 -1.54
C GLY A 115 17.92 -1.65 -2.66
N LEU A 116 16.84 -1.84 -3.43
CA LEU A 116 16.54 -1.08 -4.65
C LEU A 116 15.77 0.24 -4.38
N TRP A 117 16.24 1.02 -3.40
CA TRP A 117 15.52 2.20 -2.89
C TRP A 117 15.55 3.41 -3.84
N ASP A 118 16.59 3.56 -4.65
CA ASP A 118 16.78 4.69 -5.56
C ASP A 118 15.59 4.83 -6.53
N GLY A 119 15.02 6.02 -6.71
CA GLY A 119 13.92 6.21 -7.67
C GLY A 119 12.52 5.82 -7.15
N GLU A 120 12.38 5.27 -5.94
CA GLU A 120 11.08 4.80 -5.44
C GLU A 120 10.13 5.94 -5.01
N LEU A 121 10.67 7.09 -4.56
CA LEU A 121 9.86 8.27 -4.30
C LEU A 121 9.37 8.90 -5.60
N GLU A 122 10.23 8.97 -6.61
CA GLU A 122 9.91 9.46 -7.95
C GLU A 122 8.84 8.57 -8.60
N PHE A 123 8.92 7.25 -8.39
CA PHE A 123 7.87 6.33 -8.82
C PHE A 123 6.55 6.60 -8.10
N ALA A 124 6.55 6.79 -6.78
CA ALA A 124 5.34 7.14 -6.03
C ALA A 124 4.75 8.48 -6.51
N ASP A 125 5.60 9.47 -6.78
CA ASP A 125 5.18 10.78 -7.30
C ASP A 125 4.58 10.68 -8.70
N LYS A 126 5.17 9.88 -9.59
CA LYS A 126 4.58 9.58 -10.90
C LYS A 126 3.18 9.00 -10.76
N MET A 127 3.00 8.01 -9.88
CA MET A 127 1.71 7.35 -9.67
C MET A 127 0.66 8.28 -9.03
N LEU A 128 1.08 9.18 -8.14
CA LEU A 128 0.20 10.19 -7.54
C LEU A 128 -0.13 11.35 -8.49
N LEU A 129 0.74 11.64 -9.45
CA LEU A 129 0.46 12.59 -10.53
C LEU A 129 -0.61 12.04 -11.49
N GLU A 130 -0.56 10.75 -11.79
CA GLU A 130 -1.54 10.07 -12.65
C GLU A 130 -2.89 9.88 -11.94
N ASP A 131 -2.89 9.42 -10.68
CA ASP A 131 -4.08 9.33 -9.84
C ASP A 131 -3.76 9.67 -8.38
N VAL A 132 -4.06 10.90 -7.99
CA VAL A 132 -3.89 11.38 -6.62
C VAL A 132 -4.72 10.57 -5.60
N ARG A 133 -5.77 9.85 -6.03
CA ARG A 133 -6.60 8.98 -5.18
C ARG A 133 -6.06 7.55 -5.08
N ASN A 134 -4.91 7.25 -5.70
CA ASN A 134 -4.29 5.94 -5.61
C ASN A 134 -3.70 5.72 -4.21
N ASN A 135 -4.50 5.10 -3.33
CA ASN A 135 -4.07 4.78 -1.96
C ASN A 135 -2.85 3.83 -1.91
N SER A 136 -2.65 2.99 -2.91
CA SER A 136 -1.45 2.13 -2.99
C SER A 136 -0.19 2.95 -3.20
N ALA A 137 -0.25 4.02 -3.99
CA ALA A 137 0.86 4.95 -4.19
C ALA A 137 1.17 5.77 -2.92
N TRP A 138 0.14 6.26 -2.21
CA TRP A 138 0.32 6.90 -0.89
C TRP A 138 0.95 5.95 0.13
N ASN A 139 0.49 4.69 0.18
CA ASN A 139 1.09 3.67 1.03
C ASN A 139 2.53 3.36 0.63
N HIS A 140 2.84 3.33 -0.67
CA HIS A 140 4.21 3.13 -1.15
C HIS A 140 5.13 4.30 -0.78
N ARG A 141 4.66 5.54 -0.92
CA ARG A 141 5.38 6.73 -0.44
C ARG A 141 5.69 6.63 1.05
N TRP A 142 4.69 6.25 1.87
CA TRP A 142 4.91 5.99 3.30
C TRP A 142 5.95 4.89 3.54
N PHE A 143 5.86 3.77 2.83
CA PHE A 143 6.80 2.65 2.93
C PHE A 143 8.24 3.10 2.65
N VAL A 144 8.47 3.86 1.57
CA VAL A 144 9.81 4.34 1.21
C VAL A 144 10.36 5.29 2.28
N LEU A 145 9.57 6.26 2.74
CA LEU A 145 10.02 7.26 3.71
C LEU A 145 10.22 6.68 5.12
N SER A 146 9.42 5.69 5.51
CA SER A 146 9.53 5.02 6.82
C SER A 146 10.65 3.99 6.91
N ASN A 147 11.12 3.47 5.76
CA ASN A 147 12.29 2.58 5.69
C ASN A 147 13.58 3.32 5.29
N SER A 148 13.50 4.64 5.13
CA SER A 148 14.65 5.54 4.94
C SER A 148 14.68 6.58 6.08
N SER A 149 15.52 7.61 5.96
CA SER A 149 15.55 8.74 6.90
C SER A 149 14.44 9.76 6.65
N GLY A 150 13.53 9.52 5.69
CA GLY A 150 12.55 10.49 5.20
C GLY A 150 11.47 10.93 6.19
N LEU A 151 11.39 10.35 7.39
CA LEU A 151 10.47 10.76 8.48
C LEU A 151 11.18 10.92 9.84
N ALA A 152 12.51 11.03 9.84
CA ALA A 152 13.31 11.00 11.06
C ALA A 152 13.18 12.30 11.87
N THR A 153 13.06 13.45 11.21
CA THR A 153 12.99 14.77 11.85
C THR A 153 11.63 15.44 11.67
N THR A 154 11.35 16.44 12.52
CA THR A 154 10.21 17.35 12.33
C THR A 154 10.23 18.04 10.97
N ALA A 155 11.42 18.41 10.48
CA ALA A 155 11.55 19.06 9.17
C ALA A 155 11.18 18.11 8.03
N ASP A 156 11.51 16.81 8.14
CA ASP A 156 11.13 15.82 7.13
C ASP A 156 9.61 15.62 7.10
N ARG A 157 9.00 15.51 8.29
CA ARG A 157 7.53 15.42 8.42
C ARG A 157 6.84 16.67 7.89
N GLN A 158 7.41 17.87 8.13
CA GLN A 158 6.87 19.11 7.61
C GLN A 158 6.82 19.10 6.08
N ARG A 159 7.90 18.68 5.40
CA ARG A 159 7.92 18.58 3.93
C ARG A 159 6.82 17.65 3.41
N GLU A 160 6.59 16.53 4.07
CA GLU A 160 5.55 15.58 3.68
C GLU A 160 4.12 16.05 4.02
N ILE A 161 3.96 16.83 5.09
CA ILE A 161 2.70 17.52 5.40
C ILE A 161 2.39 18.54 4.31
N ASP A 162 3.37 19.36 3.93
CA ASP A 162 3.20 20.39 2.90
C ASP A 162 2.85 19.74 1.55
N TYR A 163 3.54 18.65 1.19
CA TYR A 163 3.20 17.83 0.03
C TYR A 163 1.75 17.32 0.06
N ALA A 164 1.31 16.76 1.20
CA ALA A 164 -0.04 16.24 1.33
C ALA A 164 -1.10 17.35 1.27
N LEU A 165 -0.82 18.52 1.86
CA LEU A 165 -1.70 19.70 1.79
C LEU A 165 -1.83 20.22 0.35
N GLU A 166 -0.75 20.21 -0.45
CA GLU A 166 -0.82 20.52 -1.89
C GLU A 166 -1.77 19.57 -2.61
N LYS A 167 -1.71 18.26 -2.33
CA LYS A 167 -2.60 17.27 -2.94
C LYS A 167 -4.05 17.40 -2.46
N ILE A 168 -4.27 17.81 -1.21
CA ILE A 168 -5.61 18.13 -0.68
C ILE A 168 -6.20 19.35 -1.41
N ALA A 169 -5.41 20.38 -1.67
CA ALA A 169 -5.88 21.56 -2.40
C ALA A 169 -6.38 21.19 -3.81
N PHE A 170 -5.76 20.20 -4.46
CA PHE A 170 -6.22 19.68 -5.75
C PHE A 170 -7.48 18.80 -5.65
N ALA A 171 -7.60 18.00 -4.58
CA ALA A 171 -8.71 17.06 -4.41
C ALA A 171 -9.15 16.98 -2.93
N VAL A 172 -9.92 17.96 -2.48
CA VAL A 172 -10.28 18.13 -1.05
C VAL A 172 -11.05 16.95 -0.45
N HIS A 173 -11.87 16.26 -1.25
CA HIS A 173 -12.61 15.05 -0.84
C HIS A 173 -11.84 13.75 -1.10
N ASN A 174 -10.54 13.81 -1.37
CA ASN A 174 -9.70 12.61 -1.45
C ASN A 174 -9.26 12.20 -0.05
N GLU A 175 -9.74 11.06 0.45
CA GLU A 175 -9.43 10.57 1.79
C GLU A 175 -7.93 10.24 2.00
N SER A 176 -7.25 9.75 0.97
CA SER A 176 -5.87 9.24 1.09
C SER A 176 -4.86 10.24 1.66
N PRO A 177 -4.73 11.49 1.17
CA PRO A 177 -3.81 12.46 1.76
C PRO A 177 -4.21 12.88 3.19
N TRP A 178 -5.50 12.89 3.54
CA TRP A 178 -5.93 13.14 4.92
C TRP A 178 -5.48 12.02 5.86
N ASN A 179 -5.62 10.76 5.43
CA ASN A 179 -5.13 9.61 6.18
C ASN A 179 -3.59 9.58 6.27
N TYR A 180 -2.91 10.02 5.21
CA TYR A 180 -1.46 10.20 5.21
C TYR A 180 -1.01 11.24 6.23
N ILE A 181 -1.65 12.42 6.29
CA ILE A 181 -1.41 13.44 7.33
C ILE A 181 -1.60 12.86 8.73
N ARG A 182 -2.70 12.12 8.99
CA ARG A 182 -2.92 11.47 10.29
C ARG A 182 -1.77 10.53 10.66
N GLY A 183 -1.20 9.81 9.69
CA GLY A 183 -0.01 8.99 9.88
C GLY A 183 1.23 9.80 10.24
N LEU A 184 1.49 10.90 9.52
CA LEU A 184 2.66 11.76 9.73
C LEU A 184 2.69 12.43 11.10
N VAL A 185 1.53 12.86 11.61
CA VAL A 185 1.45 13.61 12.87
C VAL A 185 1.34 12.74 14.10
N ARG A 186 1.16 11.41 13.95
CA ARG A 186 1.03 10.50 15.08
C ARG A 186 2.26 10.59 16.00
N GLY A 187 2.02 10.89 17.28
CA GLY A 187 3.08 11.12 18.28
C GLY A 187 3.77 12.49 18.19
N HIS A 188 3.37 13.34 17.25
CA HIS A 188 3.88 14.69 17.03
C HIS A 188 2.73 15.72 16.94
N GLU A 189 1.57 15.38 17.51
CA GLU A 189 0.34 16.15 17.30
C GLU A 189 0.49 17.59 17.80
N ALA A 190 1.15 17.79 18.94
CA ALA A 190 1.38 19.12 19.52
C ALA A 190 2.20 20.04 18.59
N THR A 191 3.10 19.46 17.78
CA THR A 191 3.96 20.22 16.87
C THR A 191 3.18 20.77 15.67
N PHE A 192 2.27 19.96 15.11
CA PHE A 192 1.59 20.29 13.85
C PHE A 192 0.13 20.74 14.04
N ALA A 193 -0.42 20.64 15.25
CA ALA A 193 -1.83 20.94 15.53
C ALA A 193 -2.24 22.36 15.13
N ALA A 194 -1.40 23.38 15.39
CA ALA A 194 -1.75 24.76 15.07
C ALA A 194 -1.97 24.95 13.55
N GLN A 195 -0.96 24.59 12.74
CA GLN A 195 -1.02 24.69 11.28
C GLN A 195 -2.17 23.86 10.69
N LEU A 196 -2.33 22.61 11.15
CA LEU A 196 -3.32 21.70 10.58
C LEU A 196 -4.75 22.04 11.00
N LYS A 197 -4.95 22.59 12.21
CA LYS A 197 -6.25 23.14 12.60
C LYS A 197 -6.61 24.33 11.71
N GLU A 198 -5.69 25.28 11.54
CA GLU A 198 -5.91 26.45 10.67
C GLU A 198 -6.27 26.02 9.25
N LYS A 199 -5.50 25.11 8.66
CA LYS A 199 -5.76 24.59 7.30
C LYS A 199 -7.08 23.83 7.19
N ALA A 200 -7.42 23.00 8.17
CA ALA A 200 -8.69 22.27 8.15
C ALA A 200 -9.90 23.21 8.34
N GLN A 201 -9.76 24.27 9.15
CA GLN A 201 -10.77 25.33 9.28
C GLN A 201 -10.95 26.11 7.98
N GLU A 202 -9.86 26.49 7.31
CA GLU A 202 -9.88 27.13 5.99
C GLU A 202 -10.59 26.25 4.95
N VAL A 203 -10.30 24.94 4.95
CA VAL A 203 -10.98 23.97 4.09
C VAL A 203 -12.48 23.93 4.38
N LEU A 204 -12.90 23.84 5.65
CA LEU A 204 -14.33 23.81 5.98
C LEU A 204 -15.06 25.12 5.68
N ALA A 205 -14.38 26.26 5.77
CA ALA A 205 -14.97 27.55 5.38
C ALA A 205 -15.31 27.59 3.89
N ASN A 206 -14.48 26.95 3.04
CA ASN A 206 -14.69 26.90 1.59
C ASN A 206 -15.45 25.65 1.11
N THR A 207 -15.41 24.57 1.87
CA THR A 207 -15.97 23.25 1.55
C THR A 207 -16.56 22.62 2.82
N PRO A 208 -17.74 23.10 3.28
CA PRO A 208 -18.31 22.70 4.58
C PRO A 208 -18.68 21.22 4.69
N ASP A 209 -18.85 20.53 3.57
CA ASP A 209 -19.14 19.09 3.48
C ASP A 209 -17.88 18.21 3.44
N CYS A 210 -16.68 18.79 3.59
CA CYS A 210 -15.44 18.03 3.70
C CYS A 210 -15.35 17.29 5.06
N ILE A 211 -15.89 16.07 5.10
CA ILE A 211 -15.92 15.22 6.29
C ILE A 211 -14.52 14.93 6.85
N PHE A 212 -13.48 14.92 5.99
CA PHE A 212 -12.12 14.57 6.39
C PHE A 212 -11.44 15.70 7.18
N ALA A 213 -11.68 16.95 6.78
CA ALA A 213 -11.23 18.14 7.49
C ALA A 213 -11.92 18.25 8.85
N ALA A 214 -13.25 18.08 8.89
CA ALA A 214 -14.02 18.05 10.14
C ALA A 214 -13.52 16.94 11.08
N ALA A 215 -13.35 15.73 10.57
CA ALA A 215 -12.82 14.62 11.36
C ALA A 215 -11.41 14.89 11.91
N LEU A 216 -10.54 15.56 11.13
CA LEU A 216 -9.18 15.91 11.57
C LEU A 216 -9.22 16.95 12.70
N LEU A 217 -10.10 17.96 12.60
CA LEU A 217 -10.31 18.94 13.67
C LEU A 217 -10.83 18.28 14.93
N VAL A 218 -11.80 17.37 14.83
CA VAL A 218 -12.30 16.59 15.97
C VAL A 218 -11.16 15.81 16.64
N ASP A 219 -10.26 15.20 15.87
CA ASP A 219 -9.08 14.50 16.41
C ASP A 219 -8.18 15.46 17.22
N PHE A 220 -7.87 16.65 16.70
CA PHE A 220 -7.03 17.64 17.39
C PHE A 220 -7.71 18.26 18.61
N TYR A 221 -8.97 18.66 18.51
CA TYR A 221 -9.72 19.25 19.62
C TYR A 221 -9.94 18.26 20.77
N ALA A 222 -10.24 16.99 20.46
CA ALA A 222 -10.33 15.93 21.46
C ALA A 222 -8.99 15.69 22.18
N LYS A 223 -7.87 15.86 21.47
CA LYS A 223 -6.53 15.77 22.07
C LYS A 223 -6.20 16.99 22.92
N GLU A 224 -6.62 18.18 22.51
CA GLU A 224 -6.42 19.43 23.25
C GLU A 224 -7.18 19.41 24.58
N GLY A 225 -8.45 19.00 24.57
CA GLY A 225 -9.21 18.70 25.78
C GLY A 225 -9.60 19.90 26.65
N THR A 226 -9.41 21.14 26.17
CA THR A 226 -9.94 22.35 26.80
C THR A 226 -11.45 22.45 26.59
N GLU A 227 -12.13 23.27 27.40
CA GLU A 227 -13.58 23.41 27.32
C GLU A 227 -14.02 23.95 25.96
N GLU A 228 -13.29 24.92 25.42
CA GLU A 228 -13.53 25.53 24.11
C GLU A 228 -13.26 24.55 22.96
N ALA A 229 -12.18 23.77 23.06
CA ALA A 229 -11.86 22.76 22.05
C ALA A 229 -12.92 21.65 22.03
N LEU A 230 -13.34 21.16 23.19
CA LEU A 230 -14.37 20.13 23.29
C LEU A 230 -15.75 20.63 22.82
N ALA A 231 -16.09 21.90 23.06
CA ALA A 231 -17.29 22.50 22.49
C ALA A 231 -17.23 22.52 20.95
N SER A 232 -16.09 22.96 20.39
CA SER A 232 -15.86 22.97 18.94
C SER A 232 -15.90 21.56 18.33
N ALA A 233 -15.34 20.56 19.02
CA ALA A 233 -15.40 19.16 18.60
C ALA A 233 -16.84 18.63 18.59
N ASN A 234 -17.65 18.97 19.60
CA ASN A 234 -19.06 18.57 19.68
C ASN A 234 -19.87 19.15 18.52
N GLU A 235 -19.68 20.43 18.18
CA GLU A 235 -20.36 21.06 17.05
C GLU A 235 -20.07 20.32 15.74
N LEU A 236 -18.79 20.06 15.45
CA LEU A 236 -18.39 19.30 14.26
C LEU A 236 -18.95 17.87 14.25
N LEU A 237 -18.99 17.20 15.40
CA LEU A 237 -19.56 15.86 15.53
C LEU A 237 -21.07 15.85 15.25
N GLU A 238 -21.82 16.86 15.71
CA GLU A 238 -23.25 16.98 15.39
C GLU A 238 -23.46 17.15 13.89
N THR A 239 -22.69 18.02 13.22
CA THR A 239 -22.75 18.17 11.76
C THR A 239 -22.39 16.87 11.04
N LEU A 240 -21.33 16.17 11.46
CA LEU A 240 -20.94 14.88 10.88
C LEU A 240 -22.05 13.83 11.04
N MET A 241 -22.69 13.75 12.21
CA MET A 241 -23.75 12.78 12.50
C MET A 241 -25.03 13.03 11.71
N ASN A 242 -25.42 14.30 11.58
CA ASN A 242 -26.76 14.67 11.15
C ASN A 242 -26.79 15.22 9.72
N ASP A 243 -25.67 15.69 9.17
CA ASP A 243 -25.64 16.40 7.90
C ASP A 243 -24.68 15.76 6.88
N THR A 244 -23.40 15.63 7.21
CA THR A 244 -22.35 15.37 6.20
C THR A 244 -21.85 13.93 6.12
N ASP A 245 -21.86 13.16 7.23
CA ASP A 245 -21.35 11.77 7.26
C ASP A 245 -22.31 10.80 7.99
N ARG A 246 -23.59 10.86 7.61
CA ARG A 246 -24.69 10.09 8.23
C ARG A 246 -24.43 8.57 8.24
N VAL A 247 -23.71 8.05 7.25
CA VAL A 247 -23.37 6.61 7.18
C VAL A 247 -22.52 6.17 8.37
N ARG A 248 -21.72 7.07 8.95
CA ARG A 248 -20.89 6.82 10.15
C ARG A 248 -21.51 7.42 11.42
N LYS A 249 -22.82 7.73 11.45
CA LYS A 249 -23.49 8.32 12.62
C LYS A 249 -23.18 7.59 13.94
N ALA A 250 -23.27 6.25 13.95
CA ALA A 250 -22.99 5.47 15.15
C ALA A 250 -21.52 5.63 15.63
N TYR A 251 -20.57 5.76 14.70
CA TYR A 251 -19.17 6.02 15.02
C TYR A 251 -18.99 7.43 15.61
N TRP A 252 -19.63 8.44 15.04
CA TRP A 252 -19.55 9.80 15.55
C TRP A 252 -20.23 9.96 16.92
N GLN A 253 -21.34 9.26 17.16
CA GLN A 253 -21.97 9.18 18.50
C GLN A 253 -21.01 8.57 19.52
N PHE A 254 -20.34 7.48 19.15
CA PHE A 254 -19.30 6.89 19.99
C PHE A 254 -18.18 7.90 20.26
N ARG A 255 -17.64 8.56 19.22
CA ARG A 255 -16.59 9.60 19.37
C ARG A 255 -17.02 10.72 20.31
N GLN A 256 -18.25 11.22 20.19
CA GLN A 256 -18.82 12.24 21.07
C GLN A 256 -18.83 11.79 22.53
N SER A 257 -19.28 10.56 22.81
CA SER A 257 -19.30 10.00 24.17
C SER A 257 -17.91 9.83 24.81
N THR A 258 -16.86 9.80 23.99
CA THR A 258 -15.47 9.62 24.45
C THR A 258 -14.73 10.93 24.69
N LEU A 259 -15.33 12.09 24.38
CA LEU A 259 -14.74 13.39 24.67
C LEU A 259 -14.58 13.58 26.18
N LYS A 260 -13.37 13.87 26.63
CA LYS A 260 -13.03 14.05 28.06
C LYS A 260 -12.20 15.30 28.23
N ARG A 261 -12.60 16.13 29.21
CA ARG A 261 -11.79 17.27 29.66
C ARG A 261 -10.46 16.77 30.19
N ARG A 262 -9.37 17.38 29.74
CA ARG A 262 -8.05 17.15 30.34
C ARG A 262 -7.93 18.05 31.57
N ALA A 263 -7.57 17.44 32.70
CA ALA A 263 -7.35 18.12 33.96
C ALA A 263 -6.09 19.00 33.88
#